data_AF-A0A382PPF7-F1
#
_entry.id   AF-A0A382PPF7-F1
#
_cell.length_a   1.000
_cell.length_b   1.000
_cell.length_c   1.000
_cell.angle_alpha   90.00
_cell.angle_beta   90.00
_cell.angle_gamma   90.00
#
_symmetry.space_group_name_H-M   'P 1'
#
loop_
_entity.id
_entity.type
_entity.pdbx_description
1 polymer ?
#
loop_
_entity_poly.entity_id
_entity_poly.type
_entity_poly.pdbx_seq_one_letter_code
_entity_poly.pdbx_strand_id
1 'polypeptide(L)'
;ANGFARRWDWQTLQEHRGGNLLNTGPHFVDWAVCLQGFKKPDEIFCAMDRANTYGDAEDYVKVVLKKKGAPVIDLEISSCDAYPGDMITVHGTQGGLSGGGSGLRWRYFNPKKAPKQKLQRKPLPGPSYCGEKLAFAEKNWAPSKAQANAFGWMSKQFYDHLYTCIRNGAKLEVTPQQVKVQMAVMEECHRQAKLSKLPAKGWPQGNR
;
A
#
# COMPACT_ATOMS: atom_id res chain seq x y z
N ALA A 1 -3.39 -0.14 6.17
CA ALA A 1 -4.29 0.95 6.58
C ALA A 1 -5.62 0.41 7.11
N ASN A 2 -5.62 -0.84 7.57
CA ASN A 2 -6.84 -1.51 7.98
C ASN A 2 -7.13 -1.25 9.46
N GLY A 3 -8.40 -1.26 9.79
CA GLY A 3 -8.88 -1.25 11.16
C GLY A 3 -10.40 -1.31 11.17
N PHE A 4 -10.97 -1.17 12.36
CA PHE A 4 -12.42 -1.12 12.54
C PHE A 4 -12.81 0.29 13.01
N ALA A 5 -13.47 1.05 12.14
CA ALA A 5 -13.84 2.43 12.41
C ALA A 5 -15.13 2.80 11.68
N ARG A 6 -15.82 3.81 12.21
CA ARG A 6 -17.00 4.43 11.59
C ARG A 6 -16.72 5.92 11.44
N ARG A 7 -17.13 6.52 10.32
CA ARG A 7 -16.98 7.96 10.06
C ARG A 7 -18.26 8.52 9.46
N TRP A 8 -18.50 9.81 9.73
CA TRP A 8 -19.70 10.54 9.30
C TRP A 8 -19.40 12.02 9.01
N ASP A 9 -18.13 12.33 8.75
CA ASP A 9 -17.67 13.68 8.41
C ASP A 9 -17.60 13.89 6.88
N TRP A 10 -17.20 15.09 6.46
CA TRP A 10 -17.14 15.46 5.04
C TRP A 10 -16.26 14.54 4.18
N GLN A 11 -15.27 13.86 4.76
CA GLN A 11 -14.40 12.92 4.03
C GLN A 11 -15.15 11.63 3.66
N THR A 12 -16.38 11.45 4.14
CA THR A 12 -17.26 10.37 3.71
C THR A 12 -18.14 10.75 2.52
N LEU A 13 -18.05 11.99 2.02
CA LEU A 13 -18.90 12.51 0.96
C LEU A 13 -18.16 12.60 -0.39
N GLN A 14 -18.71 11.99 -1.44
CA GLN A 14 -18.16 12.06 -2.79
C GLN A 14 -18.19 13.48 -3.37
N GLU A 15 -19.16 14.32 -2.98
CA GLU A 15 -19.21 15.73 -3.41
C GLU A 15 -18.00 16.54 -2.96
N HIS A 16 -17.28 16.08 -1.93
CA HIS A 16 -16.05 16.69 -1.43
C HIS A 16 -14.79 15.88 -1.77
N ARG A 17 -14.89 14.95 -2.73
CA ARG A 17 -13.79 14.02 -3.07
C ARG A 17 -13.33 13.21 -1.86
N GLY A 18 -14.28 12.87 -0.98
CA GLY A 18 -14.07 11.96 0.13
C GLY A 18 -13.86 10.52 -0.34
N GLY A 19 -13.60 9.64 0.62
CA GLY A 19 -13.32 8.23 0.42
C GLY A 19 -11.93 7.83 0.88
N ASN A 20 -11.80 6.60 1.36
CA ASN A 20 -10.52 6.10 1.86
C ASN A 20 -9.46 5.99 0.76
N LEU A 21 -9.85 5.75 -0.49
CA LEU A 21 -8.90 5.74 -1.60
C LEU A 21 -8.31 7.13 -1.84
N LEU A 22 -9.11 8.20 -1.74
CA LEU A 22 -8.64 9.57 -1.97
C LEU A 22 -7.95 10.19 -0.74
N ASN A 23 -8.31 9.78 0.48
CA ASN A 23 -7.70 10.29 1.71
C ASN A 23 -6.43 9.52 2.11
N THR A 24 -6.52 8.19 2.21
CA THR A 24 -5.43 7.33 2.71
C THR A 24 -4.67 6.66 1.59
N GLY A 25 -5.35 6.35 0.49
CA GLY A 25 -4.76 5.73 -0.69
C GLY A 25 -3.56 6.45 -1.28
N PRO A 26 -3.43 7.79 -1.30
CA PRO A 26 -2.26 8.44 -1.86
C PRO A 26 -0.95 7.93 -1.23
N HIS A 27 -0.91 7.72 0.08
CA HIS A 27 0.30 7.22 0.76
C HIS A 27 0.73 5.84 0.24
N PHE A 28 -0.22 4.90 0.14
CA PHE A 28 0.08 3.50 -0.16
C PHE A 28 0.13 3.19 -1.66
N VAL A 29 -0.68 3.87 -2.48
CA VAL A 29 -0.64 3.74 -3.93
C VAL A 29 0.68 4.30 -4.47
N ASP A 30 1.23 5.37 -3.87
CA ASP A 30 2.56 5.88 -4.23
C ASP A 30 3.64 4.81 -4.02
N TRP A 31 3.65 4.16 -2.85
CA TRP A 31 4.57 3.03 -2.59
C TRP A 31 4.39 1.88 -3.58
N ALA A 32 3.13 1.54 -3.90
CA ALA A 32 2.80 0.48 -4.85
C ALA A 32 3.37 0.77 -6.24
N VAL A 33 3.14 1.98 -6.77
CA VAL A 33 3.66 2.35 -8.10
C VAL A 33 5.17 2.55 -8.08
N CYS A 34 5.75 3.00 -6.96
CA CYS A 34 7.20 3.08 -6.77
C CYS A 34 7.87 1.70 -6.93
N LEU A 35 7.32 0.66 -6.28
CA LEU A 35 7.80 -0.73 -6.41
C LEU A 35 7.61 -1.31 -7.82
N GLN A 36 6.75 -0.70 -8.63
CA GLN A 36 6.57 -1.01 -10.06
C GLN A 36 7.34 -0.04 -10.97
N GLY A 37 8.26 0.75 -10.42
CA GLY A 37 9.15 1.66 -11.15
C GLY A 37 8.45 2.92 -11.68
N PHE A 38 7.40 3.39 -11.01
CA PHE A 38 6.54 4.50 -11.41
C PHE A 38 6.06 4.40 -12.86
N LYS A 39 5.63 3.20 -13.24
CA LYS A 39 5.00 2.92 -14.53
C LYS A 39 3.58 2.46 -14.29
N LYS A 40 2.67 2.81 -15.20
CA LYS A 40 1.30 2.32 -15.13
C LYS A 40 1.32 0.78 -15.07
N PRO A 41 0.59 0.16 -14.11
CA PRO A 41 0.42 -1.28 -14.07
C PRO A 41 -0.20 -1.79 -15.37
N ASP A 42 0.10 -3.02 -15.75
CA ASP A 42 -0.43 -3.64 -16.97
C ASP A 42 -1.89 -4.09 -16.74
N GLU A 43 -2.18 -4.55 -15.51
CA GLU A 43 -3.52 -4.91 -15.06
C GLU A 43 -3.78 -4.26 -13.69
N ILE A 44 -5.00 -3.72 -13.53
CA ILE A 44 -5.50 -3.12 -12.29
C ILE A 44 -6.85 -3.77 -12.02
N PHE A 45 -6.97 -4.44 -10.88
CA PHE A 45 -8.26 -4.88 -10.34
C PHE A 45 -8.60 -3.99 -9.14
N CYS A 46 -9.83 -3.50 -9.09
CA CYS A 46 -10.32 -2.74 -7.95
C CYS A 46 -11.72 -3.17 -7.53
N ALA A 47 -11.90 -3.34 -6.22
CA ALA A 47 -13.20 -3.38 -5.57
C ALA A 47 -13.24 -2.30 -4.49
N MET A 48 -14.35 -1.58 -4.39
CA MET A 48 -14.59 -0.59 -3.36
C MET A 48 -16.02 -0.74 -2.86
N ASP A 49 -16.24 -0.51 -1.58
CA ASP A 49 -17.56 -0.55 -0.98
C ASP A 49 -17.68 0.37 0.24
N ARG A 50 -18.90 0.50 0.74
CA ARG A 50 -19.26 1.22 1.95
C ARG A 50 -19.61 0.21 3.03
N ALA A 51 -18.67 -0.05 3.91
CA ALA A 51 -18.84 -0.98 5.02
C ALA A 51 -19.40 -0.26 6.27
N ASN A 52 -18.73 0.79 6.75
CA ASN A 52 -19.00 1.42 8.05
C ASN A 52 -19.19 2.95 7.98
N THR A 53 -18.99 3.54 6.81
CA THR A 53 -19.18 4.95 6.49
C THR A 53 -20.66 5.34 6.44
N TYR A 54 -20.96 6.55 6.91
CA TYR A 54 -22.31 7.13 6.85
C TYR A 54 -22.55 7.97 5.59
N GLY A 55 -21.50 8.26 4.82
CA GLY A 55 -21.60 9.01 3.58
C GLY A 55 -21.78 8.12 2.34
N ASP A 56 -21.51 8.68 1.18
CA ASP A 56 -21.60 7.98 -0.11
C ASP A 56 -20.23 7.60 -0.70
N ALA A 57 -19.13 8.03 -0.10
CA ALA A 57 -17.78 7.59 -0.48
C ALA A 57 -17.37 6.30 0.22
N GLU A 58 -16.46 5.55 -0.40
CA GLU A 58 -15.98 4.26 0.08
C GLU A 58 -15.14 4.35 1.37
N ASP A 59 -15.25 3.33 2.21
CA ASP A 59 -14.36 3.10 3.35
C ASP A 59 -13.75 1.69 3.36
N TYR A 60 -14.11 0.86 2.38
CA TYR A 60 -13.44 -0.37 2.00
C TYR A 60 -12.87 -0.25 0.58
N VAL A 61 -11.59 -0.59 0.42
CA VAL A 61 -10.85 -0.54 -0.84
C VAL A 61 -9.93 -1.76 -0.93
N LYS A 62 -10.05 -2.50 -2.03
CA LYS A 62 -9.15 -3.57 -2.44
C LYS A 62 -8.61 -3.27 -3.83
N VAL A 63 -7.28 -3.24 -3.96
CA VAL A 63 -6.61 -2.98 -5.25
C VAL A 63 -5.53 -4.03 -5.45
N VAL A 64 -5.56 -4.70 -6.60
CA VAL A 64 -4.49 -5.60 -7.03
C VAL A 64 -3.85 -5.03 -8.30
N LEU A 65 -2.55 -4.79 -8.25
CA LEU A 65 -1.76 -4.25 -9.35
C LEU A 65 -0.79 -5.32 -9.87
N LYS A 66 -0.80 -5.54 -11.17
CA LYS A 66 0.12 -6.48 -11.82
C LYS A 66 0.88 -5.79 -12.93
N LYS A 67 2.18 -6.06 -12.97
CA LYS A 67 3.07 -5.57 -14.01
C LYS A 67 4.15 -6.61 -14.32
N LYS A 68 4.37 -6.87 -15.61
CA LYS A 68 5.39 -7.81 -16.06
C LYS A 68 6.77 -7.39 -15.56
N GLY A 69 7.46 -8.33 -14.89
CA GLY A 69 8.81 -8.10 -14.36
C GLY A 69 8.87 -7.27 -13.09
N ALA A 70 7.73 -6.95 -12.46
CA ALA A 70 7.66 -6.28 -11.17
C ALA A 70 6.83 -7.12 -10.17
N PRO A 71 6.89 -6.82 -8.86
CA PRO A 71 6.04 -7.47 -7.88
C PRO A 71 4.54 -7.25 -8.17
N VAL A 72 3.74 -8.26 -7.88
CA VAL A 72 2.28 -8.10 -7.75
C VAL A 72 2.03 -7.39 -6.43
N ILE A 73 1.24 -6.32 -6.47
CA ILE A 73 0.87 -5.56 -5.28
C ILE A 73 -0.58 -5.87 -4.92
N ASP A 74 -0.81 -6.22 -3.65
CA ASP A 74 -2.12 -6.26 -3.03
C ASP A 74 -2.16 -5.11 -2.01
N LEU A 75 -3.08 -4.18 -2.22
CA LEU A 75 -3.31 -3.03 -1.36
C LEU A 75 -4.73 -3.09 -0.83
N GLU A 76 -4.85 -3.01 0.50
CA GLU A 76 -6.13 -2.95 1.19
C GLU A 76 -6.21 -1.76 2.14
N ILE A 77 -7.35 -1.08 2.10
CA ILE A 77 -7.73 -0.04 3.05
C ILE A 77 -9.15 -0.36 3.50
N SER A 78 -9.28 -0.88 4.71
CA SER A 78 -10.56 -1.32 5.25
C SER A 78 -10.87 -0.64 6.58
N SER A 79 -12.09 -0.12 6.71
CA SER A 79 -12.64 0.35 7.98
C SER A 79 -13.50 -0.71 8.70
N CYS A 80 -13.53 -1.95 8.18
CA CYS A 80 -14.27 -3.07 8.76
C CYS A 80 -13.38 -4.29 9.08
N ASP A 81 -12.09 -4.06 9.32
CA ASP A 81 -11.14 -5.11 9.71
C ASP A 81 -10.90 -5.06 11.23
N ALA A 82 -11.48 -6.02 11.95
CA ALA A 82 -11.35 -6.13 13.40
C ALA A 82 -10.00 -6.69 13.86
N TYR A 83 -9.25 -7.35 12.97
CA TYR A 83 -7.98 -8.00 13.29
C TYR A 83 -6.92 -7.68 12.23
N PRO A 84 -6.53 -6.41 12.09
CA PRO A 84 -5.59 -6.00 11.07
C PRO A 84 -4.21 -6.64 11.30
N GLY A 85 -3.63 -7.16 10.23
CA GLY A 85 -2.26 -7.66 10.21
C GLY A 85 -1.21 -6.54 10.18
N ASP A 86 0.03 -6.93 9.86
CA ASP A 86 1.09 -5.95 9.60
C ASP A 86 0.74 -5.05 8.40
N MET A 87 1.26 -3.82 8.41
CA MET A 87 0.99 -2.83 7.36
C MET A 87 1.61 -3.22 6.00
N ILE A 88 2.77 -3.87 6.03
CA ILE A 88 3.55 -4.27 4.87
C ILE A 88 3.90 -5.74 5.04
N THR A 89 3.64 -6.53 4.01
CA THR A 89 4.15 -7.90 3.90
C THR A 89 4.70 -8.12 2.49
N VAL A 90 5.92 -8.68 2.42
CA VAL A 90 6.62 -8.97 1.16
C VAL A 90 6.96 -10.46 1.12
N HIS A 91 6.54 -11.11 0.04
CA HIS A 91 6.86 -12.52 -0.24
C HIS A 91 7.94 -12.61 -1.31
N GLY A 92 9.06 -13.24 -0.97
CA GLY A 92 10.17 -13.46 -1.88
C GLY A 92 10.50 -14.95 -2.02
N THR A 93 11.25 -15.29 -3.07
CA THR A 93 11.68 -16.67 -3.34
C THR A 93 12.72 -17.19 -2.34
N GLN A 94 13.34 -16.31 -1.56
CA GLN A 94 14.41 -16.64 -0.61
C GLN A 94 14.10 -16.19 0.83
N GLY A 95 12.87 -15.75 1.09
CA GLY A 95 12.51 -15.15 2.38
C GLY A 95 11.31 -14.22 2.28
N GLY A 96 11.06 -13.48 3.34
CA GLY A 96 9.99 -12.50 3.41
C GLY A 96 10.26 -11.42 4.44
N LEU A 97 9.51 -10.34 4.34
CA LEU A 97 9.55 -9.18 5.24
C LEU A 97 8.14 -8.83 5.67
N SER A 98 7.96 -8.43 6.93
CA SER A 98 6.69 -7.98 7.47
C SER A 98 6.88 -6.87 8.51
N GLY A 99 5.90 -5.97 8.64
CA GLY A 99 5.88 -4.93 9.68
C GLY A 99 5.25 -3.62 9.20
N GLY A 100 5.76 -2.49 9.68
CA GLY A 100 5.28 -1.16 9.31
C GLY A 100 6.09 -0.02 9.92
N GLY A 101 5.46 1.12 10.16
CA GLY A 101 6.13 2.33 10.67
C GLY A 101 6.78 2.18 12.04
N SER A 102 6.35 1.21 12.87
CA SER A 102 6.93 0.91 14.18
C SER A 102 8.13 -0.06 14.12
N GLY A 103 8.41 -0.64 12.95
CA GLY A 103 9.50 -1.59 12.79
C GLY A 103 9.20 -2.64 11.71
N LEU A 104 10.26 -3.26 11.23
CA LEU A 104 10.23 -4.31 10.22
C LEU A 104 10.98 -5.53 10.72
N ARG A 105 10.52 -6.72 10.34
CA ARG A 105 11.22 -7.99 10.55
C ARG A 105 11.28 -8.73 9.22
N TRP A 106 12.41 -9.38 8.97
CA TRP A 106 12.55 -10.21 7.79
C TRP A 106 13.37 -11.45 8.09
N ARG A 107 13.03 -12.51 7.37
CA ARG A 107 13.73 -13.80 7.45
C ARG A 107 14.08 -14.27 6.05
N TYR A 108 15.28 -14.81 5.89
CA TYR A 108 15.78 -15.25 4.59
C TYR A 108 16.74 -16.42 4.73
N PHE A 109 16.91 -17.20 3.67
CA PHE A 109 17.92 -18.25 3.59
C PHE A 109 18.89 -17.96 2.44
N ASN A 110 20.11 -18.51 2.52
CA ASN A 110 21.07 -18.44 1.43
C ASN A 110 20.84 -19.62 0.46
N PRO A 111 20.41 -19.39 -0.79
CA PRO A 111 20.14 -20.48 -1.74
C PRO A 111 21.39 -21.32 -2.06
N LYS A 112 22.60 -20.75 -1.94
CA LYS A 112 23.85 -21.51 -2.15
C LYS A 112 24.12 -22.54 -1.04
N LYS A 113 23.47 -22.39 0.12
CA LYS A 113 23.57 -23.31 1.27
C LYS A 113 22.35 -24.24 1.37
N ALA A 114 21.34 -24.05 0.53
CA ALA A 114 20.15 -24.90 0.55
C ALA A 114 20.48 -26.31 0.03
N PRO A 115 19.80 -27.37 0.53
CA PRO A 115 19.91 -28.70 -0.04
C PRO A 115 19.58 -28.69 -1.54
N LYS A 116 20.34 -29.44 -2.34
CA LYS A 116 20.05 -29.58 -3.77
C LYS A 116 18.93 -30.59 -3.96
N GLN A 117 17.86 -30.17 -4.62
CA GLN A 117 16.72 -31.02 -4.96
C GLN A 117 16.72 -31.38 -6.45
N LYS A 118 16.05 -32.49 -6.78
CA LYS A 118 15.71 -32.86 -8.16
C LYS A 118 14.19 -33.02 -8.28
N LEU A 119 13.63 -32.68 -9.43
CA LEU A 119 12.21 -32.83 -9.68
C LEU A 119 11.79 -34.30 -9.59
N GLN A 120 10.91 -34.63 -8.64
CA GLN A 120 10.25 -35.92 -8.55
C GLN A 120 8.90 -35.84 -9.25
N ARG A 121 8.75 -36.55 -10.38
CA ARG A 121 7.51 -36.57 -11.18
C ARG A 121 6.51 -37.63 -10.74
N LYS A 122 6.96 -38.65 -10.01
CA LYS A 122 6.10 -39.73 -9.52
C LYS A 122 5.40 -39.28 -8.22
N PRO A 123 4.15 -39.71 -7.99
CA PRO A 123 3.47 -39.48 -6.71
C PRO A 123 4.30 -39.99 -5.54
N LEU A 124 4.23 -39.27 -4.41
CA LEU A 124 4.79 -39.76 -3.16
C LEU A 124 3.88 -40.85 -2.57
N PRO A 125 4.42 -41.80 -1.78
CA PRO A 125 3.61 -42.81 -1.12
C PRO A 125 2.62 -42.18 -0.12
N GLY A 126 1.33 -42.53 -0.25
CA GLY A 126 0.27 -42.01 0.61
C GLY A 126 0.10 -40.48 0.56
N PRO A 127 -0.63 -39.89 1.52
CA PRO A 127 -0.78 -38.43 1.62
C PRO A 127 0.50 -37.82 2.21
N SER A 128 1.50 -37.58 1.38
CA SER A 128 2.79 -37.01 1.80
C SER A 128 3.24 -35.85 0.89
N TYR A 129 4.13 -35.01 1.43
CA TYR A 129 4.73 -33.85 0.76
C TYR A 129 6.25 -33.92 0.83
N CYS A 130 6.94 -33.33 -0.15
CA CYS A 130 8.39 -33.12 -0.06
C CYS A 130 8.70 -32.20 1.12
N GLY A 131 9.76 -32.53 1.86
CA GLY A 131 10.24 -31.73 2.97
C GLY A 131 11.72 -31.42 2.83
N GLU A 132 12.12 -30.25 3.33
CA GLU A 132 13.52 -29.90 3.51
C GLU A 132 13.69 -28.97 4.72
N LYS A 133 14.92 -28.89 5.22
CA LYS A 133 15.29 -27.95 6.28
C LYS A 133 16.18 -26.86 5.69
N LEU A 134 15.65 -25.64 5.62
CA LEU A 134 16.40 -24.46 5.20
C LEU A 134 16.93 -23.73 6.44
N ALA A 135 18.21 -23.32 6.38
CA ALA A 135 18.82 -22.51 7.43
C ALA A 135 18.44 -21.03 7.23
N PHE A 136 17.41 -20.58 7.94
CA PHE A 136 16.97 -19.18 7.93
C PHE A 136 17.82 -18.33 8.88
N ALA A 137 18.08 -17.09 8.45
CA ALA A 137 18.53 -16.00 9.28
C ALA A 137 17.41 -14.97 9.42
N GLU A 138 17.31 -14.34 10.58
CA GLU A 138 16.33 -13.30 10.86
C GLU A 138 17.03 -11.98 11.18
N LYS A 139 16.40 -10.88 10.78
CA LYS A 139 16.84 -9.53 11.07
C LYS A 139 15.63 -8.64 11.30
N ASN A 140 15.88 -7.50 11.92
CA ASN A 140 14.86 -6.51 12.20
C ASN A 140 15.40 -5.08 12.05
N TRP A 141 14.48 -4.15 11.94
CA TRP A 141 14.70 -2.72 12.00
C TRP A 141 13.63 -2.10 12.89
N ALA A 142 14.01 -1.09 13.65
CA ALA A 142 13.11 -0.27 14.45
C ALA A 142 13.46 1.22 14.27
N PRO A 143 12.49 2.14 14.35
CA PRO A 143 12.75 3.56 14.24
C PRO A 143 13.65 4.03 15.39
N SER A 144 14.61 4.92 15.07
CA SER A 144 15.38 5.64 16.09
C SER A 144 14.49 6.62 16.87
N LYS A 145 15.02 7.17 17.99
CA LYS A 145 14.31 8.20 18.77
C LYS A 145 13.88 9.40 17.93
N ALA A 146 14.71 9.84 16.99
CA ALA A 146 14.37 10.94 16.08
C ALA A 146 13.26 10.57 15.09
N GLN A 147 13.22 9.30 14.66
CA GLN A 147 12.19 8.79 13.75
C GLN A 147 10.88 8.44 14.45
N ALA A 148 10.86 8.35 15.79
CA ALA A 148 9.66 8.04 16.56
C ALA A 148 8.55 9.08 16.34
N ASN A 149 8.90 10.36 16.16
CA ASN A 149 7.98 11.35 15.60
C ASN A 149 8.00 11.28 14.07
N ALA A 150 7.35 10.26 13.51
CA ALA A 150 7.37 9.99 12.08
C ALA A 150 6.91 11.20 11.25
N PHE A 151 5.82 11.87 11.67
CA PHE A 151 5.29 13.02 10.93
C PHE A 151 6.28 14.19 10.90
N GLY A 152 6.83 14.56 12.05
CA GLY A 152 7.82 15.65 12.13
C GLY A 152 9.10 15.33 11.36
N TRP A 153 9.59 14.09 11.49
CA TRP A 153 10.78 13.63 10.79
C TRP A 153 10.60 13.65 9.26
N MET A 154 9.52 13.04 8.75
CA MET A 154 9.23 12.99 7.31
C MET A 154 8.97 14.38 6.73
N SER A 155 8.21 15.22 7.43
CA SER A 155 7.96 16.60 7.00
C SER A 155 9.26 17.38 6.86
N LYS A 156 10.17 17.25 7.83
CA LYS A 156 11.49 17.89 7.75
C LYS A 156 12.29 17.40 6.53
N GLN A 157 12.35 16.08 6.29
CA GLN A 157 13.06 15.54 5.12
C GLN A 157 12.49 16.08 3.80
N PHE A 158 11.16 16.15 3.70
CA PHE A 158 10.49 16.70 2.53
C PHE A 158 10.87 18.17 2.28
N TYR A 159 10.77 19.03 3.31
CA TYR A 159 11.07 20.45 3.16
C TYR A 159 12.56 20.74 2.96
N ASP A 160 13.45 19.97 3.59
CA ASP A 160 14.89 20.06 3.34
C ASP A 160 15.20 19.73 1.87
N HIS A 161 14.62 18.65 1.33
CA HIS A 161 14.80 18.27 -0.08
C HIS A 161 14.23 19.31 -1.03
N LEU A 162 13.03 19.83 -0.74
CA LEU A 162 12.41 20.88 -1.52
C LEU A 162 13.26 22.15 -1.53
N TYR A 163 13.82 22.54 -0.39
CA TYR A 163 14.76 23.65 -0.29
C TYR A 163 15.98 23.43 -1.20
N THR A 164 16.59 22.25 -1.14
CA THR A 164 17.73 21.91 -2.01
C THR A 164 17.37 21.93 -3.50
N CYS A 165 16.18 21.46 -3.88
CA CYS A 165 15.71 21.53 -5.27
C CYS A 165 15.55 22.98 -5.74
N ILE A 166 14.87 23.83 -4.95
CA ILE A 166 14.59 25.22 -5.32
C ILE A 166 15.87 26.07 -5.31
N ARG A 167 16.73 25.89 -4.30
CA ARG A 167 17.86 26.78 -4.06
C ARG A 167 19.12 26.35 -4.79
N ASN A 168 19.33 25.04 -4.95
CA ASN A 168 20.56 24.49 -5.50
C ASN A 168 20.33 23.75 -6.84
N GLY A 169 19.11 23.75 -7.38
CA GLY A 169 18.78 23.12 -8.66
C GLY A 169 18.85 21.59 -8.65
N ALA A 170 18.74 20.95 -7.47
CA ALA A 170 18.67 19.50 -7.38
C ALA A 170 17.39 18.95 -8.02
N LYS A 171 17.42 17.69 -8.44
CA LYS A 171 16.25 17.01 -9.02
C LYS A 171 15.29 16.59 -7.91
N LEU A 172 13.98 16.73 -8.18
CA LEU A 172 12.94 16.15 -7.35
C LEU A 172 13.08 14.62 -7.33
N GLU A 173 12.99 14.02 -6.15
CA GLU A 173 12.98 12.57 -5.98
C GLU A 173 11.62 12.00 -6.41
N VAL A 174 10.55 12.71 -6.06
CA VAL A 174 9.18 12.48 -6.54
C VAL A 174 8.79 13.62 -7.47
N THR A 175 8.72 13.32 -8.77
CA THR A 175 8.36 14.24 -9.83
C THR A 175 6.85 14.28 -10.05
N PRO A 176 6.29 15.37 -10.61
CA PRO A 176 4.88 15.42 -11.01
C PRO A 176 4.49 14.29 -11.99
N GLN A 177 5.42 13.82 -12.83
CA GLN A 177 5.19 12.71 -13.75
C GLN A 177 4.99 11.38 -13.00
N GLN A 178 5.72 11.15 -11.91
CA GLN A 178 5.51 9.99 -11.05
C GLN A 178 4.15 10.06 -10.36
N VAL A 179 3.76 11.23 -9.84
CA VAL A 179 2.44 11.46 -9.22
C VAL A 179 1.29 11.21 -10.20
N LYS A 180 1.45 11.57 -11.49
CA LYS A 180 0.44 11.25 -12.51
C LYS A 180 0.16 9.75 -12.65
N VAL A 181 1.14 8.89 -12.40
CA VAL A 181 0.95 7.43 -12.46
C VAL A 181 0.10 6.96 -11.29
N GLN A 182 0.37 7.45 -10.08
CA GLN A 182 -0.45 7.21 -8.89
C GLN A 182 -1.89 7.68 -9.13
N MET A 183 -2.09 8.90 -9.61
CA MET A 183 -3.42 9.44 -9.94
C MET A 183 -4.14 8.55 -10.97
N ALA A 184 -3.45 8.13 -12.04
CA ALA A 184 -4.05 7.27 -13.07
C ALA A 184 -4.49 5.90 -12.53
N VAL A 185 -3.81 5.35 -11.52
CA VAL A 185 -4.26 4.13 -10.83
C VAL A 185 -5.54 4.40 -10.03
N MET A 186 -5.57 5.47 -9.24
CA MET A 186 -6.73 5.82 -8.42
C MET A 186 -7.97 6.18 -9.27
N GLU A 187 -7.78 6.89 -10.38
CA GLU A 187 -8.83 7.17 -11.35
C GLU A 187 -9.38 5.90 -11.99
N GLU A 188 -8.51 4.94 -12.32
CA GLU A 188 -8.93 3.64 -12.85
C GLU A 188 -9.73 2.84 -11.82
N CYS A 189 -9.35 2.88 -10.54
CA CYS A 189 -10.11 2.29 -9.44
C CYS A 189 -11.55 2.87 -9.37
N HIS A 190 -11.69 4.19 -9.33
CA HIS A 190 -13.01 4.83 -9.34
C HIS A 190 -13.81 4.58 -10.64
N ARG A 191 -13.13 4.35 -11.78
CA ARG A 191 -13.80 3.96 -13.03
C ARG A 191 -14.41 2.57 -12.93
N GLN A 192 -13.69 1.61 -12.33
CA GLN A 192 -14.12 0.21 -12.16
C GLN A 192 -15.19 0.05 -11.07
N ALA A 193 -14.99 0.68 -9.90
CA ALA A 193 -15.86 0.51 -8.73
C ALA A 193 -16.63 1.81 -8.42
N LYS A 194 -17.52 2.19 -9.32
CA LYS A 194 -18.39 3.36 -9.12
C LYS A 194 -19.43 3.08 -8.03
N LEU A 195 -19.54 4.01 -7.08
CA LEU A 195 -20.55 3.98 -6.03
C LEU A 195 -21.71 4.94 -6.31
N SER A 196 -22.89 4.62 -5.77
CA SER A 196 -24.04 5.53 -5.76
C SER A 196 -23.71 6.82 -5.02
N LYS A 197 -24.23 7.95 -5.49
CA LYS A 197 -24.00 9.27 -4.88
C LYS A 197 -25.21 9.77 -4.12
N LEU A 198 -24.96 10.48 -3.03
CA LEU A 198 -25.96 11.30 -2.38
C LEU A 198 -26.21 12.59 -3.20
N PRO A 199 -27.39 13.21 -3.06
CA PRO A 199 -27.63 14.54 -3.61
C PRO A 199 -26.64 15.55 -3.02
N ALA A 200 -25.94 16.28 -3.90
CA ALA A 200 -24.99 17.31 -3.49
C ALA A 200 -25.70 18.43 -2.73
N LYS A 201 -25.14 18.82 -1.58
CA LYS A 201 -25.61 19.95 -0.77
C LYS A 201 -24.64 21.12 -0.78
N GLY A 202 -23.40 20.89 -1.20
CA GLY A 202 -22.31 21.87 -1.10
C GLY A 202 -21.94 22.17 0.35
N TRP A 203 -20.98 23.08 0.51
CA TRP A 203 -20.69 23.63 1.84
C TRP A 203 -21.78 24.63 2.23
N PRO A 204 -22.19 24.69 3.51
CA PRO A 204 -22.97 25.81 4.00
C PRO A 204 -22.26 27.11 3.62
N GLN A 205 -22.99 28.11 3.13
CA GLN A 205 -22.42 29.44 2.96
C GLN A 205 -21.92 29.88 4.34
N GLY A 206 -20.60 30.01 4.49
CA GLY A 206 -20.01 30.49 5.74
C GLY A 206 -20.59 31.86 6.08
N ASN A 207 -20.86 32.11 7.36
CA ASN A 207 -21.14 33.46 7.82
C ASN A 207 -19.92 34.33 7.47
N ARG A 208 -20.10 35.20 6.47
CA ARG A 208 -19.11 36.26 6.17
C ARG A 208 -19.05 37.25 7.31
#